data_AF-A0A8T7DWQ7-F1
#
_entry.id   AF-A0A8T7DWQ7-F1
#
_cell.length_a   1.000
_cell.length_b   1.000
_cell.length_c   1.000
_cell.angle_alpha   90.00
_cell.angle_beta   90.00
_cell.angle_gamma   90.00
#
_symmetry.space_group_name_H-M   'P 1'
#
loop_
_entity.id
_entity.type
_entity.pdbx_description
1 polymer ?
#
loop_
_entity_poly.entity_id
_entity_poly.type
_entity_poly.pdbx_seq_one_letter_code
_entity_poly.pdbx_strand_id
1 'polypeptide(L)' 'MELQTLTFIVVGATFALYIGIAFWARASTTSEFYVAGAGIHPVANGMATAADWM' A
#
# COMPACT_ATOMS: atom_id res chain seq x y z
N MET A 1 6.23 -28.06 -6.60
CA MET A 1 6.73 -26.73 -6.21
C MET A 1 7.38 -26.88 -4.85
N GLU A 2 8.65 -26.51 -4.72
CA GLU A 2 9.31 -26.48 -3.41
C GLU A 2 8.77 -25.31 -2.58
N LEU A 3 8.77 -25.44 -1.26
CA LEU A 3 8.35 -24.36 -0.34
C LEU A 3 9.15 -23.08 -0.60
N GLN A 4 10.46 -23.18 -0.79
CA GLN A 4 11.33 -22.04 -1.06
C GLN A 4 10.95 -21.29 -2.35
N THR A 5 10.62 -22.02 -3.42
CA THR A 5 10.14 -21.42 -4.68
C THR A 5 8.83 -20.65 -4.45
N LEU A 6 7.88 -21.24 -3.70
CA LEU A 6 6.61 -20.58 -3.39
C LEU A 6 6.82 -19.31 -2.55
N THR A 7 7.71 -19.36 -1.55
CA THR A 7 8.07 -18.20 -0.74
C THR A 7 8.60 -17.06 -1.60
N PHE A 8 9.54 -17.33 -2.50
CA PHE A 8 10.08 -16.29 -3.37
C PHE A 8 9.03 -15.71 -4.33
N ILE A 9 8.13 -16.54 -4.85
CA ILE A 9 7.02 -16.07 -5.70
C ILE A 9 6.10 -15.14 -4.90
N VAL A 10 5.66 -15.55 -3.71
CA VAL A 10 4.73 -14.75 -2.90
C VAL A 10 5.39 -13.43 -2.48
N VAL A 11 6.61 -13.47 -1.95
CA VAL A 11 7.34 -12.26 -1.56
C VAL A 11 7.58 -11.34 -2.76
N GLY A 12 8.09 -11.87 -3.87
CA GLY A 12 8.32 -11.09 -5.09
C GLY A 12 7.03 -10.46 -5.62
N ALA A 13 5.93 -11.22 -5.61
CA ALA A 13 4.62 -10.73 -6.04
C ALA A 13 4.08 -9.63 -5.11
N THR A 14 4.25 -9.74 -3.78
CA THR A 14 3.81 -8.69 -2.86
C THR A 14 4.62 -7.41 -3.05
N PHE A 15 5.93 -7.51 -3.25
CA PHE A 15 6.76 -6.34 -3.58
C PHE A 15 6.31 -5.67 -4.88
N ALA A 16 6.13 -6.45 -5.94
CA ALA A 16 5.65 -5.94 -7.22
C ALA A 16 4.28 -5.26 -7.10
N LEU A 17 3.37 -5.85 -6.31
CA LEU A 17 2.05 -5.27 -6.04
C LEU A 17 2.17 -3.91 -5.34
N TYR A 18 2.94 -3.80 -4.26
CA TYR A 18 3.10 -2.54 -3.54
C TYR A 18 3.78 -1.46 -4.40
N ILE A 19 4.78 -1.83 -5.20
CA ILE A 19 5.40 -0.92 -6.17
C ILE A 19 4.36 -0.43 -7.19
N GLY A 20 3.53 -1.33 -7.73
CA GLY A 20 2.44 -0.99 -8.64
C GLY A 20 1.43 -0.01 -8.03
N ILE A 21 1.02 -0.25 -6.78
CA ILE A 21 0.12 0.65 -6.04
C ILE A 21 0.77 2.02 -5.84
N ALA A 22 2.06 2.07 -5.49
CA ALA A 22 2.78 3.34 -5.30
C ALA A 22 2.84 4.19 -6.59
N PHE A 23 3.00 3.55 -7.75
CA PHE A 23 2.93 4.25 -9.04
C PHE A 23 1.51 4.73 -9.36
N TRP A 24 0.49 3.92 -9.09
CA TRP A 24 -0.91 4.27 -9.39
C TRP A 24 -1.45 5.38 -8.47
N ALA A 25 -1.10 5.34 -7.18
CA ALA A 25 -1.58 6.28 -6.16
C ALA A 25 -0.63 7.47 -5.94
N ARG A 26 0.23 7.80 -6.91
CA ARG A 26 1.21 8.88 -6.77
C ARG A 26 0.52 10.24 -6.60
N ALA A 27 0.78 10.90 -5.47
CA ALA A 27 0.28 12.25 -5.22
C ALA A 27 0.84 13.25 -6.24
N SER A 28 -0.04 14.08 -6.80
CA SER A 28 0.30 15.14 -7.75
C SER A 28 0.35 16.53 -7.09
N THR A 29 -0.22 16.66 -5.88
CA THR A 29 -0.22 17.92 -5.13
C THR A 29 0.19 17.73 -3.67
N THR A 30 0.53 18.82 -2.99
CA THR A 30 0.85 18.81 -1.54
C THR A 30 -0.36 18.43 -0.69
N SER A 31 -1.57 18.83 -1.09
CA SER A 31 -2.80 18.46 -0.36
C SER A 31 -3.08 16.96 -0.42
N GLU A 32 -2.87 16.34 -1.58
CA GLU A 32 -2.95 14.88 -1.72
C GLU A 32 -1.89 14.17 -0.89
N PHE A 33 -0.68 14.71 -0.82
CA PHE A 33 0.42 14.12 -0.05
C PHE A 33 0.20 14.19 1.47
N TYR A 34 -0.25 15.34 1.99
CA TYR A 34 -0.36 15.54 3.44
C TYR A 34 -1.70 15.13 4.04
N VAL A 35 -2.80 15.29 3.31
CA VAL A 35 -4.15 15.05 3.85
C VAL A 35 -5.02 14.17 2.95
N ALA A 36 -4.43 13.54 1.92
CA ALA A 36 -5.15 12.70 0.96
C ALA A 36 -6.40 13.40 0.38
N GLY A 37 -6.31 14.72 0.16
CA GLY A 37 -7.42 15.54 -0.32
C GLY A 37 -8.63 15.64 0.64
N ALA A 38 -8.48 15.23 1.90
CA ALA A 38 -9.51 15.19 2.94
C ALA A 38 -10.76 14.34 2.58
N GLY A 39 -10.63 13.42 1.64
CA GLY A 39 -11.75 12.64 1.09
C GLY A 39 -11.82 11.17 1.54
N ILE A 40 -10.89 10.69 2.37
CA ILE A 40 -10.82 9.27 2.72
C ILE A 40 -11.84 8.93 3.82
N HIS A 41 -12.61 7.85 3.60
CA HIS A 41 -13.63 7.38 4.53
C HIS A 41 -13.02 7.02 5.90
N PRO A 42 -13.66 7.34 7.04
CA PRO A 42 -13.10 7.12 8.38
C PRO A 42 -12.65 5.68 8.66
N VAL A 43 -13.40 4.69 8.16
CA VAL A 43 -13.02 3.26 8.31
C VAL A 43 -11.71 2.94 7.57
N ALA A 44 -11.53 3.47 6.36
CA ALA A 44 -10.31 3.26 5.59
C ALA A 44 -9.11 3.95 6.25
N ASN A 45 -9.31 5.17 6.77
CA ASN A 45 -8.29 5.85 7.59
C ASN A 45 -7.93 5.04 8.84
N GLY A 46 -8.94 4.50 9.54
CA GLY A 46 -8.71 3.66 10.72
C GLY A 46 -7.91 2.40 10.39
N MET A 47 -8.19 1.75 9.25
CA MET A 47 -7.39 0.61 8.77
C MET A 47 -5.95 1.01 8.43
N ALA A 48 -5.74 2.15 7.78
CA ALA A 48 -4.40 2.67 7.48
C ALA A 48 -3.62 2.95 8.77
N THR A 49 -4.24 3.62 9.75
CA THR A 49 -3.62 3.84 11.06
C THR A 49 -3.29 2.51 11.76
N ALA A 50 -4.19 1.52 11.76
CA ALA A 50 -3.90 0.23 12.35
C ALA A 50 -2.71 -0.48 11.68
N ALA A 51 -2.59 -0.36 10.36
CA ALA A 51 -1.46 -0.91 9.60
C ALA A 51 -0.13 -0.20 9.93
N ASP A 52 -0.14 1.12 10.14
CA ASP A 52 1.05 1.90 10.50
C ASP A 52 1.62 1.55 11.90
N TRP A 53 0.82 0.91 12.76
CA TRP A 53 1.19 0.58 14.15
C TRP A 53 1.75 -0.84 14.34
N MET A 54 1.85 -1.62 13.27
CA MET A 54 2.46 -2.96 13.27
C MET A 54 3.91 -2.91 12.79
#